data_AF-A0A8T5GN01-F1
#
_entry.id   AF-A0A8T5GN01-F1
#
_cell.length_a   1.000
_cell.length_b   1.000
_cell.length_c   1.000
_cell.angle_alpha   90.00
_cell.angle_beta   90.00
_cell.angle_gamma   90.00
#
_symmetry.space_group_name_H-M   'P 1'
#
loop_
_entity.id
_entity.type
_entity.pdbx_description
1 polymer ?
#
loop_
_entity_poly.entity_id
_entity_poly.type
_entity_poly.pdbx_seq_one_letter_code
_entity_poly.pdbx_strand_id
1 'polypeptide(L)'
;MVYGMDTVRRIKSAIANHKILFVLLVVFQILALVSLVFVTVHYQVKMISDAQGIIQQVQGANYEQTSLEAGQPFLQDMASVTQLYSSIQHNVLFLGLWFVIIFISFQAIVWLLSHAILRTKTSLQKIVQWWIKYTLSSLIFFIFTFSTLYILFSNFFFKDPESISGFVSLAGIITLVLYYFLLVTLTFITTPTWKQFIRNIINVAIKKIHMTLLVVLITMGVLGLIGYGITFLMQTEKYFFIALLALFIFLIAIIVARLFIILSLQRFAQK
;
A
#
# COMPACT_ATOMS: atom_id res chain seq x y z
N MET A 1 -12.99 -18.07 21.06
CA MET A 1 -12.89 -16.74 21.68
C MET A 1 -11.72 -16.57 22.67
N VAL A 2 -11.25 -17.61 23.38
CA VAL A 2 -10.18 -17.49 24.41
C VAL A 2 -8.88 -16.85 23.89
N TYR A 3 -8.52 -17.06 22.62
CA TYR A 3 -7.25 -16.57 22.06
C TYR A 3 -7.15 -15.04 21.90
N GLY A 4 -8.28 -14.34 21.73
CA GLY A 4 -8.27 -12.89 21.48
C GLY A 4 -7.85 -12.09 22.72
N MET A 5 -8.39 -12.47 23.89
CA MET A 5 -8.11 -11.76 25.15
C MET A 5 -6.64 -11.82 25.56
N ASP A 6 -6.00 -12.98 25.41
CA ASP A 6 -4.57 -13.13 25.66
C ASP A 6 -3.72 -12.22 24.76
N THR A 7 -4.06 -12.16 23.46
CA THR A 7 -3.34 -11.33 22.49
C THR A 7 -3.45 -9.85 22.87
N VAL A 8 -4.66 -9.38 23.20
CA VAL A 8 -4.89 -7.99 23.63
C VAL A 8 -4.11 -7.66 24.91
N ARG A 9 -4.13 -8.54 25.91
CA ARG A 9 -3.35 -8.36 27.15
C ARG A 9 -1.85 -8.27 26.88
N ARG A 10 -1.33 -9.10 25.98
CA ARG A 10 0.09 -9.07 25.57
C ARG A 10 0.45 -7.78 24.84
N ILE A 11 -0.40 -7.28 23.95
CA ILE A 11 -0.19 -5.98 23.27
C ILE A 11 -0.15 -4.85 24.30
N LYS A 12 -1.12 -4.81 25.22
CA LYS A 12 -1.17 -3.80 26.28
C LYS A 12 0.11 -3.81 27.12
N SER A 13 0.55 -5.00 27.54
CA SER A 13 1.80 -5.16 28.30
C SER A 13 3.03 -4.74 27.48
N ALA A 14 3.12 -5.14 26.21
CA ALA A 14 4.23 -4.77 25.33
C ALA A 14 4.33 -3.25 25.13
N ILE A 15 3.21 -2.56 24.94
CA ILE A 15 3.16 -1.10 24.82
C ILE A 15 3.55 -0.42 26.14
N ALA A 16 3.00 -0.90 27.26
CA ALA A 16 3.30 -0.32 28.58
C ALA A 16 4.79 -0.42 28.95
N ASN A 17 5.44 -1.54 28.58
CA ASN A 17 6.85 -1.77 28.86
C ASN A 17 7.79 -1.02 27.90
N HIS A 18 7.33 -0.64 26.70
CA HIS A 18 8.17 -0.04 25.66
C HIS A 18 7.53 1.24 25.08
N LYS A 19 7.14 2.18 25.95
CA LYS A 19 6.45 3.43 25.57
C LYS A 19 7.18 4.22 24.48
N ILE A 20 8.51 4.32 24.57
CA ILE A 20 9.34 5.05 23.59
C ILE A 20 9.25 4.41 22.21
N LEU A 21 9.35 3.07 22.12
CA LEU A 21 9.21 2.38 20.84
C LEU A 21 7.82 2.56 20.25
N PHE A 22 6.77 2.58 21.09
CA PHE A 22 5.42 2.86 20.64
C PHE A 22 5.27 4.28 20.07
N VAL A 23 5.80 5.29 20.77
CA VAL A 23 5.80 6.68 20.28
C VAL A 23 6.55 6.81 18.95
N LEU A 24 7.74 6.20 18.85
CA LEU A 24 8.49 6.17 17.59
C LEU A 24 7.69 5.52 16.46
N LEU A 25 6.99 4.42 16.75
CA LEU A 25 6.14 3.73 15.78
C LEU A 25 5.01 4.64 15.28
N VAL A 26 4.36 5.42 16.17
CA VAL A 26 3.37 6.44 15.79
C VAL A 26 3.99 7.53 14.92
N VAL A 27 5.15 8.08 15.30
CA VAL A 27 5.83 9.12 14.53
C VAL A 27 6.21 8.63 13.13
N PHE A 28 6.83 7.45 13.02
CA PHE A 28 7.18 6.89 11.71
C PHE A 28 5.95 6.52 10.88
N GLN A 29 4.84 6.12 11.49
CA GLN A 29 3.58 5.87 10.80
C GLN A 29 3.01 7.17 10.21
N ILE A 30 3.09 8.29 10.93
CA ILE A 30 2.70 9.62 10.43
C ILE A 30 3.62 10.04 9.27
N LEU A 31 4.94 9.93 9.44
CA LEU A 31 5.91 10.28 8.39
C LEU A 31 5.68 9.46 7.11
N ALA A 32 5.40 8.17 7.25
CA ALA A 32 5.07 7.30 6.12
C ALA A 32 3.81 7.79 5.38
N LEU A 33 2.76 8.14 6.12
CA LEU A 33 1.50 8.62 5.55
C LEU A 33 1.68 9.97 4.86
N VAL A 34 2.34 10.93 5.51
CA VAL A 34 2.61 12.26 4.94
C VAL A 34 3.44 12.14 3.67
N SER A 35 4.48 11.30 3.67
CA SER A 35 5.31 11.07 2.48
C SER A 35 4.51 10.48 1.33
N LEU A 36 3.62 9.52 1.61
CA LEU A 36 2.76 8.91 0.60
C LEU A 36 1.78 9.93 0.02
N VAL A 37 1.12 10.72 0.86
CA VAL A 37 0.20 11.79 0.42
C VAL A 37 0.93 12.83 -0.43
N PHE A 38 2.09 13.31 0.04
CA PHE A 38 2.90 14.29 -0.66
C PHE A 38 3.29 13.82 -2.07
N VAL A 39 3.87 12.62 -2.18
CA VAL A 39 4.25 12.04 -3.48
C VAL A 39 3.02 11.85 -4.38
N THR A 40 1.91 11.37 -3.83
CA THR A 40 0.68 11.13 -4.60
C THR A 40 0.16 12.44 -5.19
N VAL A 41 -0.02 13.47 -4.37
CA VAL A 41 -0.53 14.78 -4.81
C VAL A 41 0.43 15.42 -5.82
N HIS A 42 1.74 15.39 -5.55
CA HIS A 42 2.75 15.97 -6.44
C HIS A 42 2.69 15.40 -7.86
N TYR A 43 2.68 14.07 -8.01
CA TYR A 43 2.62 13.46 -9.34
C TYR A 43 1.21 13.53 -9.95
N GLN A 44 0.14 13.48 -9.16
CA GLN A 44 -1.23 13.67 -9.67
C GLN A 44 -1.42 15.05 -10.29
N VAL A 45 -0.95 16.12 -9.63
CA VAL A 45 -1.03 17.48 -10.17
C VAL A 45 -0.27 17.59 -11.50
N LYS A 46 0.94 17.02 -11.60
CA LYS A 46 1.70 16.99 -12.86
C LYS A 46 0.96 16.28 -13.98
N MET A 47 0.44 15.08 -13.73
CA MET A 47 -0.31 14.32 -14.73
C MET A 47 -1.59 15.03 -15.17
N ILE A 48 -2.31 15.68 -14.24
CA ILE A 48 -3.51 16.47 -14.57
C ILE A 48 -3.14 17.67 -15.45
N SER A 49 -2.05 18.38 -15.11
CA SER A 49 -1.56 19.50 -15.90
C SER A 49 -1.19 19.06 -17.33
N ASP A 50 -0.47 17.95 -17.47
CA ASP A 50 -0.09 17.41 -18.78
C ASP A 50 -1.34 16.98 -19.58
N ALA A 51 -2.32 16.35 -18.92
CA ALA A 51 -3.58 15.94 -19.55
C ALA A 51 -4.42 17.14 -20.00
N GLN A 52 -4.47 18.22 -19.22
CA GLN A 52 -5.11 19.47 -19.61
C GLN A 52 -4.44 20.09 -20.84
N GLY A 53 -3.11 20.05 -20.92
CA GLY A 53 -2.37 20.50 -22.11
C GLY A 53 -2.77 19.71 -23.37
N ILE A 54 -2.91 18.39 -23.26
CA ILE A 54 -3.39 17.55 -24.38
C ILE A 54 -4.82 17.95 -24.77
N ILE A 55 -5.72 18.11 -23.80
CA ILE A 55 -7.12 18.50 -24.05
C ILE A 55 -7.17 19.85 -24.77
N GLN A 56 -6.40 20.84 -24.34
CA GLN A 56 -6.37 22.16 -24.96
C GLN A 56 -5.89 22.09 -26.41
N GLN A 57 -4.85 21.31 -26.71
CA GLN A 57 -4.34 21.14 -28.07
C GLN A 57 -5.33 20.42 -28.98
N VAL A 58 -6.03 19.40 -28.46
CA VAL A 58 -7.07 18.69 -29.20
C VAL A 58 -8.29 19.58 -29.43
N GLN A 59 -8.71 20.38 -28.44
CA GLN A 59 -9.82 21.32 -28.59
C GLN A 59 -9.55 22.41 -29.63
N GLY A 60 -8.28 22.82 -29.77
CA GLY A 60 -7.83 23.76 -30.81
C GLY A 60 -7.49 23.11 -32.15
N ALA A 61 -7.72 21.81 -32.32
CA ALA A 61 -7.42 21.09 -33.55
C ALA A 61 -8.32 21.54 -34.72
N ASN A 62 -7.84 21.33 -35.94
CA ASN A 62 -8.60 21.61 -37.16
C ASN A 62 -9.58 20.47 -37.44
N TYR A 63 -10.86 20.72 -37.21
CA TYR A 63 -11.96 19.79 -37.51
C TYR A 63 -12.64 20.06 -38.86
N GLU A 64 -12.20 21.08 -39.62
CA GLU A 64 -12.81 21.44 -40.90
C GLU A 64 -12.40 20.48 -42.01
N GLN A 65 -13.38 19.74 -42.54
CA GLN A 65 -13.15 18.73 -43.57
C GLN A 65 -12.45 19.30 -44.82
N THR A 66 -12.86 20.48 -45.28
CA THR A 66 -12.24 21.14 -46.46
C THR A 66 -10.77 21.45 -46.25
N SER A 67 -10.40 21.87 -45.04
CA SER A 67 -9.03 22.21 -44.67
C SER A 67 -8.17 20.93 -44.55
N LEU A 68 -8.74 19.83 -44.04
CA LEU A 68 -8.09 18.51 -43.99
C LEU A 68 -7.91 17.90 -45.39
N GLU A 69 -8.91 18.00 -46.27
CA GLU A 69 -8.81 17.56 -47.67
C GLU A 69 -7.78 18.37 -48.47
N ALA A 70 -7.59 19.64 -48.11
CA ALA A 70 -6.53 20.50 -48.63
C ALA A 70 -5.13 20.17 -48.05
N GLY A 71 -5.01 19.15 -47.20
CA GLY A 71 -3.75 18.69 -46.63
C GLY A 71 -3.26 19.47 -45.41
N GLN A 72 -4.10 20.34 -44.81
CA GLN A 72 -3.74 20.92 -43.52
C GLN A 72 -3.81 19.85 -42.44
N PRO A 73 -2.84 19.82 -41.50
CA PRO A 73 -2.83 18.79 -40.46
C PRO A 73 -3.97 19.00 -39.47
N PHE A 74 -4.48 17.89 -38.91
CA PHE A 74 -5.48 17.91 -37.83
C PHE A 74 -4.95 18.65 -36.60
N LEU A 75 -3.72 18.33 -36.18
CA LEU A 75 -3.02 19.02 -35.11
C LEU A 75 -1.85 19.81 -35.69
N GLN A 76 -1.74 21.09 -35.33
CA GLN A 76 -0.61 21.93 -35.75
C GLN A 76 0.72 21.47 -35.14
N ASP A 77 0.69 20.93 -33.91
CA ASP A 77 1.88 20.45 -33.20
C ASP A 77 1.64 19.09 -32.54
N MET A 78 1.71 18.03 -33.34
CA MET A 78 1.62 16.65 -32.86
C MET A 78 2.79 16.26 -31.93
N ALA A 79 3.95 16.92 -32.07
CA ALA A 79 5.11 16.64 -31.25
C ALA A 79 4.86 17.05 -29.79
N SER A 80 4.21 18.20 -29.57
CA SER A 80 3.83 18.64 -28.23
C SER A 80 2.83 17.70 -27.56
N VAL A 81 1.81 17.19 -28.26
CA VAL A 81 0.87 16.20 -27.70
C VAL A 81 1.62 14.93 -27.28
N THR A 82 2.53 14.45 -28.14
CA THR A 82 3.34 13.25 -27.88
C THR A 82 4.25 13.44 -26.67
N GLN A 83 4.85 14.62 -26.52
CA GLN A 83 5.69 14.96 -25.38
C GLN A 83 4.88 14.98 -24.07
N LEU A 84 3.70 15.58 -24.07
CA LEU A 84 2.81 15.60 -22.90
C LEU A 84 2.38 14.19 -22.50
N TYR A 85 2.04 13.34 -23.47
CA TYR A 85 1.70 11.94 -23.21
C TYR A 85 2.89 11.16 -22.63
N SER A 86 4.09 11.34 -23.18
CA SER A 86 5.32 10.73 -22.64
C SER A 86 5.62 11.21 -21.21
N SER A 87 5.38 12.50 -20.93
CA SER A 87 5.51 13.06 -19.58
C SER A 87 4.56 12.39 -18.58
N ILE A 88 3.29 12.15 -18.95
CA ILE A 88 2.34 11.41 -18.11
C ILE A 88 2.87 10.00 -17.81
N GLN A 89 3.34 9.26 -18.81
CA GLN A 89 3.91 7.92 -18.62
C GLN A 89 5.10 7.94 -17.66
N HIS A 90 6.00 8.91 -17.82
CA HIS A 90 7.16 9.08 -16.96
C HIS A 90 6.77 9.43 -15.52
N ASN A 91 5.79 10.31 -15.34
CA ASN A 91 5.26 10.69 -14.03
C ASN A 91 4.58 9.50 -13.33
N VAL A 92 3.84 8.63 -14.05
CA VAL A 92 3.29 7.39 -13.51
C VAL A 92 4.40 6.44 -13.03
N LEU A 93 5.45 6.26 -13.85
CA LEU A 93 6.59 5.41 -13.50
C LEU A 93 7.27 5.92 -12.22
N PHE A 94 7.54 7.23 -12.14
CA PHE A 94 8.16 7.81 -10.96
C PHE A 94 7.28 7.75 -9.73
N LEU A 95 5.97 7.97 -9.87
CA LEU A 95 5.02 7.76 -8.78
C LEU A 95 5.13 6.33 -8.23
N GLY A 96 5.13 5.32 -9.11
CA GLY A 96 5.31 3.92 -8.73
C GLY A 96 6.66 3.65 -8.04
N LEU A 97 7.75 4.20 -8.57
CA LEU A 97 9.10 4.05 -7.99
C LEU A 97 9.19 4.70 -6.60
N TRP A 98 8.62 5.90 -6.42
CA TRP A 98 8.58 6.56 -5.11
C TRP A 98 7.73 5.80 -4.11
N PHE A 99 6.62 5.17 -4.54
CA PHE A 99 5.85 4.28 -3.67
C PHE A 99 6.68 3.08 -3.19
N VAL A 100 7.47 2.47 -4.07
CA VAL A 100 8.39 1.39 -3.68
C VAL A 100 9.42 1.87 -2.67
N ILE A 101 10.05 3.03 -2.92
CA ILE A 101 11.05 3.61 -2.01
C ILE A 101 10.43 3.92 -0.64
N ILE A 102 9.29 4.60 -0.59
CA ILE A 102 8.60 4.93 0.66
C ILE A 102 8.20 3.67 1.41
N PHE A 103 7.69 2.65 0.70
CA PHE A 103 7.31 1.39 1.31
C PHE A 103 8.55 0.67 1.90
N ILE A 104 9.62 0.48 1.12
CA ILE A 104 10.81 -0.23 1.59
C ILE A 104 11.54 0.53 2.72
N SER A 105 11.49 1.86 2.75
CA SER A 105 12.14 2.65 3.79
C SER A 105 11.26 2.78 5.05
N PHE A 106 10.16 3.53 4.95
CA PHE A 106 9.33 3.87 6.10
C PHE A 106 8.53 2.67 6.62
N GLN A 107 7.91 1.87 5.73
CA GLN A 107 7.14 0.72 6.21
C GLN A 107 8.06 -0.37 6.79
N ALA A 108 9.31 -0.50 6.32
CA ALA A 108 10.29 -1.38 6.96
C ALA A 108 10.55 -0.96 8.42
N ILE A 109 10.84 0.32 8.66
CA ILE A 109 11.09 0.83 10.01
C ILE A 109 9.88 0.55 10.91
N VAL A 110 8.68 0.88 10.42
CA VAL A 110 7.44 0.69 11.15
C VAL A 110 7.20 -0.79 11.49
N TRP A 111 7.43 -1.72 10.56
CA TRP A 111 7.33 -3.15 10.80
C TRP A 111 8.40 -3.67 11.76
N LEU A 112 9.64 -3.21 11.63
CA LEU A 112 10.74 -3.60 12.52
C LEU A 112 10.48 -3.13 13.96
N LEU A 113 10.01 -1.90 14.15
CA LEU A 113 9.60 -1.37 15.46
C LEU A 113 8.42 -2.18 16.03
N SER A 114 7.48 -2.60 15.18
CA SER A 114 6.36 -3.45 15.58
C SER A 114 6.80 -4.84 16.06
N HIS A 115 7.90 -5.38 15.54
CA HIS A 115 8.49 -6.62 16.06
C HIS A 115 9.36 -6.37 17.30
N ALA A 116 10.07 -5.25 17.34
CA ALA A 116 10.91 -4.86 18.47
C ALA A 116 10.07 -4.62 19.73
N ILE A 117 8.90 -3.97 19.64
CA ILE A 117 8.03 -3.74 20.80
C ILE A 117 7.51 -5.04 21.44
N LEU A 118 7.36 -6.10 20.64
CA LEU A 118 6.90 -7.42 21.08
C LEU A 118 8.03 -8.28 21.65
N ARG A 119 9.28 -7.84 21.62
CA ARG A 119 10.46 -8.59 22.08
C ARG A 119 11.29 -7.76 23.06
N THR A 120 11.65 -8.33 24.19
CA THR A 120 12.35 -7.60 25.28
C THR A 120 13.79 -7.20 24.97
N LYS A 121 14.54 -7.97 24.15
CA LYS A 121 15.93 -7.65 23.79
C LYS A 121 16.22 -8.08 22.35
N THR A 122 16.63 -7.12 21.51
CA THR A 122 17.00 -7.36 20.11
C THR A 122 18.38 -6.75 19.84
N SER A 123 19.33 -7.56 19.36
CA SER A 123 20.63 -7.05 18.92
C SER A 123 20.54 -6.41 17.54
N LEU A 124 21.41 -5.43 17.26
CA LEU A 124 21.45 -4.74 15.96
C LEU A 124 21.60 -5.70 14.78
N GLN A 125 22.42 -6.75 14.92
CA GLN A 125 22.58 -7.81 13.91
C GLN A 125 21.25 -8.49 13.55
N LYS A 126 20.38 -8.74 14.54
CA LYS A 126 19.05 -9.32 14.28
C LYS A 126 18.14 -8.33 13.54
N ILE A 127 18.20 -7.04 13.89
CA ILE A 127 17.44 -5.99 13.19
C ILE A 127 17.84 -5.94 11.71
N VAL A 128 19.14 -5.98 11.40
CA VAL A 128 19.64 -6.01 10.01
C VAL A 128 19.13 -7.26 9.27
N GLN A 129 19.17 -8.44 9.89
CA GLN A 129 18.61 -9.66 9.30
C GLN A 129 17.10 -9.55 9.02
N TRP A 130 16.34 -8.93 9.93
CA TRP A 130 14.92 -8.71 9.73
C TRP A 130 14.66 -7.70 8.61
N TRP A 131 15.48 -6.65 8.51
CA TRP A 131 15.41 -5.67 7.43
C TRP A 131 15.66 -6.32 6.07
N ILE A 132 16.68 -7.17 5.94
CA ILE A 132 16.97 -7.91 4.69
C ILE A 132 15.77 -8.78 4.29
N LYS A 133 15.18 -9.53 5.25
CA LYS A 133 13.99 -10.36 5.00
C LYS A 133 12.79 -9.52 4.57
N TYR A 134 12.58 -8.37 5.22
CA TYR A 134 11.53 -7.42 4.87
C TYR A 134 11.70 -6.90 3.44
N THR A 135 12.89 -6.39 3.12
CA THR A 135 13.21 -5.79 1.82
C THR A 135 13.06 -6.79 0.70
N LEU A 136 13.64 -8.00 0.83
CA LEU A 136 13.52 -9.05 -0.18
C LEU A 136 12.07 -9.49 -0.39
N SER A 137 11.31 -9.67 0.70
CA SER A 137 9.89 -10.06 0.60
C SER A 137 9.04 -8.98 -0.08
N SER A 138 9.32 -7.71 0.22
CA SER A 138 8.64 -6.57 -0.38
C SER A 138 9.00 -6.39 -1.84
N LEU A 139 10.27 -6.56 -2.22
CA LEU A 139 10.72 -6.51 -3.61
C LEU A 139 10.06 -7.61 -4.45
N ILE A 140 10.00 -8.85 -3.94
CA ILE A 140 9.28 -9.94 -4.61
C ILE A 140 7.81 -9.55 -4.82
N PHE A 141 7.13 -9.05 -3.79
CA PHE A 141 5.75 -8.57 -3.91
C PHE A 141 5.60 -7.50 -5.00
N PHE A 142 6.47 -6.49 -5.03
CA PHE A 142 6.41 -5.43 -6.04
C PHE A 142 6.71 -5.94 -7.45
N ILE A 143 7.70 -6.83 -7.62
CA ILE A 143 8.00 -7.43 -8.92
C ILE A 143 6.77 -8.17 -9.45
N PHE A 144 6.13 -9.02 -8.64
CA PHE A 144 4.92 -9.72 -9.05
C PHE A 144 3.78 -8.75 -9.35
N THR A 145 3.54 -7.77 -8.48
CA THR A 145 2.46 -6.78 -8.65
C THR A 145 2.65 -5.96 -9.92
N PHE A 146 3.84 -5.36 -10.13
CA PHE A 146 4.10 -4.56 -11.33
C PHE A 146 4.13 -5.40 -12.60
N SER A 147 4.63 -6.63 -12.55
CA SER A 147 4.61 -7.53 -13.72
C SER A 147 3.18 -7.87 -14.12
N THR A 148 2.31 -8.20 -13.15
CA THR A 148 0.90 -8.45 -13.40
C THR A 148 0.20 -7.20 -13.93
N LEU A 149 0.39 -6.05 -13.30
CA LEU A 149 -0.20 -4.80 -13.77
C LEU A 149 0.27 -4.48 -15.20
N TYR A 150 1.57 -4.60 -15.48
CA TYR A 150 2.11 -4.38 -16.82
C TYR A 150 1.50 -5.32 -17.87
N ILE A 151 1.39 -6.61 -17.58
CA ILE A 151 0.76 -7.60 -18.47
C ILE A 151 -0.72 -7.26 -18.69
N LEU A 152 -1.46 -6.87 -17.65
CA LEU A 152 -2.87 -6.51 -17.77
C LEU A 152 -3.05 -5.21 -18.58
N PHE A 153 -2.28 -4.16 -18.28
CA PHE A 153 -2.36 -2.89 -19.00
C PHE A 153 -1.96 -3.02 -20.47
N SER A 154 -0.87 -3.73 -20.78
CA SER A 154 -0.38 -3.88 -22.16
C SER A 154 -1.33 -4.69 -23.04
N ASN A 155 -1.98 -5.73 -22.51
CA ASN A 155 -2.85 -6.59 -23.30
C ASN A 155 -4.26 -6.04 -23.52
N PHE A 156 -4.78 -5.26 -22.58
CA PHE A 156 -6.21 -4.94 -22.55
C PHE A 156 -6.54 -3.47 -22.82
N PHE A 157 -5.72 -2.54 -22.32
CA PHE A 157 -6.01 -1.10 -22.44
C PHE A 157 -6.07 -0.63 -23.91
N PHE A 158 -5.35 -1.32 -24.80
CA PHE A 158 -5.30 -1.00 -26.23
C PHE A 158 -6.30 -1.79 -27.09
N LYS A 159 -6.97 -2.81 -26.54
CA LYS A 159 -7.84 -3.70 -27.34
C LYS A 159 -9.32 -3.39 -27.20
N ASP A 160 -9.78 -3.02 -26.01
CA ASP A 160 -11.21 -2.77 -25.76
C ASP A 160 -11.42 -1.84 -24.54
N PRO A 161 -11.77 -0.56 -24.73
CA PRO A 161 -12.03 0.37 -23.63
C PRO A 161 -13.18 -0.03 -22.71
N GLU A 162 -14.18 -0.77 -23.18
CA GLU A 162 -15.36 -1.15 -22.37
C GLU A 162 -14.97 -2.14 -21.25
N SER A 163 -13.92 -2.91 -21.50
CA SER A 163 -13.40 -3.93 -20.60
C SER A 163 -12.56 -3.39 -19.43
N ILE A 164 -12.19 -2.10 -19.42
CA ILE A 164 -11.29 -1.49 -18.44
C ILE A 164 -11.75 -1.73 -16.99
N SER A 165 -13.05 -1.60 -16.71
CA SER A 165 -13.60 -1.77 -15.37
C SER A 165 -13.40 -3.18 -14.81
N GLY A 166 -13.63 -4.21 -15.64
CA GLY A 166 -13.40 -5.61 -15.29
C GLY A 166 -11.92 -5.89 -15.00
N PHE A 167 -11.02 -5.27 -15.75
CA PHE A 167 -9.58 -5.42 -15.54
C PHE A 167 -9.07 -4.74 -14.28
N VAL A 168 -9.54 -3.52 -13.99
CA VAL A 168 -9.20 -2.83 -12.74
C VAL A 168 -9.64 -3.67 -11.54
N SER A 169 -10.84 -4.28 -11.60
CA SER A 169 -11.33 -5.20 -10.57
C SER A 169 -10.43 -6.42 -10.43
N LEU A 170 -10.09 -7.10 -11.53
CA LEU A 170 -9.21 -8.28 -11.52
C LEU A 170 -7.80 -7.96 -10.98
N ALA A 171 -7.20 -6.85 -11.43
CA ALA A 171 -5.92 -6.36 -10.96
C ALA A 171 -5.96 -6.08 -9.44
N GLY A 172 -7.05 -5.47 -8.96
CA GLY A 172 -7.31 -5.24 -7.55
C GLY A 172 -7.36 -6.54 -6.74
N ILE A 173 -8.09 -7.54 -7.23
CA ILE A 173 -8.18 -8.87 -6.59
C ILE A 173 -6.81 -9.54 -6.51
N ILE A 174 -6.05 -9.58 -7.61
CA ILE A 174 -4.71 -10.18 -7.62
C ILE A 174 -3.78 -9.45 -6.65
N THR A 175 -3.81 -8.11 -6.66
CA THR A 175 -3.01 -7.30 -5.74
C THR A 175 -3.37 -7.57 -4.28
N LEU A 176 -4.67 -7.75 -3.97
CA LEU A 176 -5.14 -8.09 -2.63
C LEU A 176 -4.65 -9.46 -2.18
N VAL A 177 -4.67 -10.46 -3.07
CA VAL A 177 -4.13 -11.80 -2.80
C VAL A 177 -2.63 -11.73 -2.55
N LEU A 178 -1.87 -11.02 -3.37
CA LEU A 178 -0.43 -10.84 -3.18
C LEU A 178 -0.14 -10.09 -1.87
N TYR A 179 -0.95 -9.09 -1.53
CA TYR A 179 -0.82 -8.33 -0.29
C TYR A 179 -1.09 -9.21 0.95
N TYR A 180 -2.07 -10.13 0.88
CA TYR A 180 -2.27 -11.13 1.92
C TYR A 180 -1.00 -11.97 2.16
N PHE A 181 -0.37 -12.48 1.09
CA PHE A 181 0.87 -13.25 1.23
C PHE A 181 2.02 -12.40 1.80
N LEU A 182 2.14 -11.14 1.39
CA LEU A 182 3.12 -10.21 1.95
C LEU A 182 2.88 -10.02 3.45
N LEU A 183 1.65 -9.74 3.88
CA LEU A 183 1.29 -9.51 5.27
C LEU A 183 1.62 -10.72 6.16
N VAL A 184 1.31 -11.94 5.71
CA VAL A 184 1.70 -13.17 6.42
C VAL A 184 3.23 -13.28 6.48
N THR A 185 3.91 -13.05 5.37
CA THR A 185 5.38 -13.08 5.26
C THR A 185 6.06 -12.11 6.24
N LEU A 186 5.57 -10.87 6.30
CA LEU A 186 6.10 -9.83 7.18
C LEU A 186 5.92 -10.14 8.67
N THR A 187 4.94 -10.97 9.02
CA THR A 187 4.71 -11.44 10.39
C THR A 187 5.82 -12.40 10.87
N PHE A 188 6.52 -13.06 9.95
CA PHE A 188 7.53 -14.08 10.28
C PHE A 188 8.97 -13.63 10.09
N ILE A 189 9.25 -12.36 9.76
CA ILE A 189 10.63 -11.88 9.50
C ILE A 189 11.60 -12.11 10.68
N THR A 190 11.07 -12.25 11.89
CA THR A 190 11.87 -12.49 13.10
C THR A 190 12.33 -13.93 13.28
N THR A 191 11.92 -14.85 12.40
CA THR A 191 12.33 -16.25 12.43
C THR A 191 13.85 -16.36 12.17
N PRO A 192 14.65 -17.15 12.91
CA PRO A 192 16.10 -17.15 12.78
C PRO A 192 16.60 -17.52 11.37
N THR A 193 16.16 -18.67 10.84
CA THR A 193 16.67 -19.21 9.56
C THR A 193 15.69 -18.99 8.42
N TRP A 194 16.20 -18.85 7.19
CA TRP A 194 15.40 -18.74 5.97
C TRP A 194 14.53 -19.98 5.72
N LYS A 195 15.07 -21.17 6.00
CA LYS A 195 14.32 -22.43 5.90
C LYS A 195 13.09 -22.44 6.81
N GLN A 196 13.25 -22.01 8.06
CA GLN A 196 12.13 -21.94 9.00
C GLN A 196 11.17 -20.80 8.64
N PHE A 197 11.67 -19.67 8.14
CA PHE A 197 10.86 -18.56 7.64
C PHE A 197 9.89 -19.01 6.54
N ILE A 198 10.40 -19.65 5.48
CA ILE A 198 9.57 -20.17 4.37
C ILE A 198 8.60 -21.24 4.87
N ARG A 199 9.07 -22.16 5.73
CA ARG A 199 8.21 -23.21 6.32
C ARG A 199 7.04 -22.61 7.11
N ASN A 200 7.29 -21.57 7.91
CA ASN A 200 6.25 -20.89 8.69
C ASN A 200 5.26 -20.17 7.78
N ILE A 201 5.73 -19.51 6.72
CA ILE A 201 4.87 -18.85 5.72
C ILE A 201 3.95 -19.86 5.06
N ILE A 202 4.48 -20.97 4.53
CA ILE A 202 3.67 -22.00 3.86
C ILE A 202 2.66 -22.61 4.84
N ASN A 203 3.08 -22.90 6.07
CA ASN A 203 2.19 -23.48 7.08
C ASN A 203 1.04 -22.53 7.43
N VAL A 204 1.29 -21.23 7.58
CA VAL A 204 0.29 -20.27 8.05
C VAL A 204 -0.54 -19.68 6.90
N ALA A 205 0.10 -19.33 5.78
CA ALA A 205 -0.56 -18.71 4.62
C ALA A 205 -1.41 -19.71 3.84
N ILE A 206 -0.95 -20.97 3.70
CA ILE A 206 -1.61 -21.99 2.88
C ILE A 206 -2.35 -23.00 3.77
N LYS A 207 -1.64 -23.73 4.65
CA LYS A 207 -2.28 -24.81 5.42
C LYS A 207 -3.31 -24.30 6.44
N LYS A 208 -3.10 -23.11 7.00
CA LYS A 208 -4.00 -22.46 7.95
C LYS A 208 -4.69 -21.22 7.36
N ILE A 209 -4.91 -21.21 6.05
CA ILE A 209 -5.52 -20.07 5.33
C ILE A 209 -6.84 -19.62 5.96
N HIS A 210 -7.72 -20.54 6.35
CA HIS A 210 -9.02 -20.20 6.93
C HIS A 210 -8.88 -19.40 8.26
N MET A 211 -7.91 -19.74 9.11
CA MET A 211 -7.68 -19.01 10.37
C MET A 211 -7.01 -17.67 10.11
N THR A 212 -6.01 -17.65 9.23
CA THR A 212 -5.25 -16.44 8.90
C THR A 212 -6.15 -15.42 8.19
N LEU A 213 -6.93 -15.87 7.21
CA LEU A 213 -7.88 -15.04 6.47
C LEU A 213 -8.94 -14.46 7.39
N LEU A 214 -9.50 -15.25 8.32
CA LEU A 214 -10.47 -14.74 9.31
C LEU A 214 -9.87 -13.61 10.16
N VAL A 215 -8.65 -13.77 10.65
CA VAL A 215 -7.96 -12.73 11.44
C VAL A 215 -7.74 -11.47 10.61
N VAL A 216 -7.29 -11.62 9.36
CA VAL A 216 -7.06 -10.49 8.44
C VAL A 216 -8.38 -9.80 8.11
N LEU A 217 -9.44 -10.52 7.75
CA LEU A 217 -10.75 -9.96 7.40
C LEU A 217 -11.38 -9.22 8.57
N ILE A 218 -11.35 -9.78 9.79
CA ILE A 218 -11.86 -9.08 10.98
C ILE A 218 -11.07 -7.78 11.21
N THR A 219 -9.74 -7.84 11.11
CA THR A 219 -8.89 -6.66 11.32
C THR A 219 -9.14 -5.59 10.26
N MET A 220 -9.23 -5.99 8.99
CA MET A 220 -9.55 -5.07 7.89
C MET A 220 -10.97 -4.52 8.00
N GLY A 221 -11.94 -5.33 8.42
CA GLY A 221 -13.32 -4.89 8.66
C GLY A 221 -13.39 -3.82 9.76
N VAL A 222 -12.70 -4.03 10.88
CA VAL A 222 -12.61 -3.04 11.97
C VAL A 222 -11.96 -1.74 11.49
N LEU A 223 -10.82 -1.82 10.79
CA LEU A 223 -10.17 -0.63 10.23
C LEU A 223 -11.05 0.07 9.19
N GLY A 224 -11.74 -0.69 8.35
CA GLY A 224 -12.67 -0.18 7.35
C GLY A 224 -13.85 0.56 7.98
N LEU A 225 -14.43 0.02 9.06
CA LEU A 225 -15.50 0.69 9.81
C LEU A 225 -15.03 2.01 10.44
N ILE A 226 -13.82 2.03 11.02
CA ILE A 226 -13.23 3.28 11.56
C ILE A 226 -13.00 4.28 10.42
N GLY A 227 -12.44 3.84 9.30
CA GLY A 227 -12.20 4.67 8.12
C GLY A 227 -13.49 5.26 7.55
N TYR A 228 -14.55 4.44 7.43
CA TYR A 228 -15.88 4.88 7.00
C TYR A 228 -16.49 5.91 7.97
N GLY A 229 -16.33 5.70 9.28
CA GLY A 229 -16.74 6.68 10.28
C GLY A 229 -16.02 8.03 10.11
N ILE A 230 -14.73 8.02 9.79
CA ILE A 230 -13.95 9.24 9.52
C ILE A 230 -14.45 9.95 8.26
N THR A 231 -14.66 9.22 7.16
CA THR A 231 -15.15 9.83 5.91
C THR A 231 -16.53 10.44 6.09
N PHE A 232 -17.42 9.76 6.82
CA PHE A 232 -18.73 10.30 7.20
C PHE A 232 -18.61 11.59 8.02
N LEU A 233 -17.71 11.64 9.02
CA LEU A 233 -17.46 12.84 9.80
C LEU A 233 -16.92 13.99 8.95
N MET A 234 -16.01 13.73 8.01
CA MET A 234 -15.44 14.76 7.12
C MET A 234 -16.48 15.41 6.21
N GLN A 235 -17.51 14.67 5.78
CA GLN A 235 -18.59 15.21 4.94
C GLN A 235 -19.48 16.23 5.65
N THR A 236 -19.51 16.23 6.99
CA THR A 236 -20.40 17.12 7.74
C THR A 236 -19.89 18.55 7.88
N GLU A 237 -18.66 18.85 7.45
CA GLU A 237 -17.90 20.13 7.46
C GLU A 237 -17.77 20.85 8.83
N LYS A 238 -18.70 20.64 9.77
CA LYS A 238 -18.83 21.32 11.05
C LYS A 238 -17.83 20.87 12.12
N TYR A 239 -17.14 19.75 11.90
CA TYR A 239 -16.37 19.06 12.93
C TYR A 239 -14.91 18.78 12.54
N PHE A 240 -14.22 19.78 11.96
CA PHE A 240 -12.82 19.63 11.52
C PHE A 240 -11.89 19.07 12.61
N PHE A 241 -11.95 19.61 13.83
CA PHE A 241 -11.11 19.12 14.94
C PHE A 241 -11.44 17.67 15.34
N ILE A 242 -12.70 17.25 15.27
CA ILE A 242 -13.11 15.87 15.54
C ILE A 242 -12.57 14.94 14.46
N ALA A 243 -12.62 15.36 13.18
CA ALA A 243 -12.05 14.60 12.08
C ALA A 243 -10.53 14.41 12.23
N LEU A 244 -9.80 15.46 12.66
CA LEU A 244 -8.35 15.37 12.94
C LEU A 244 -8.05 14.39 14.09
N LEU A 245 -8.82 14.47 15.18
CA LEU A 245 -8.69 13.53 16.30
C LEU A 245 -9.01 12.09 15.86
N ALA A 246 -10.05 11.89 15.05
CA ALA A 246 -10.43 10.59 14.53
C ALA A 246 -9.35 10.01 13.62
N LEU A 247 -8.71 10.83 12.77
CA LEU A 247 -7.56 10.43 11.96
C LEU A 247 -6.39 9.95 12.83
N PHE A 248 -6.09 10.67 13.92
CA PHE A 248 -5.05 10.27 14.86
C PHE A 248 -5.38 8.93 15.56
N ILE A 249 -6.63 8.75 15.98
CA ILE A 249 -7.12 7.48 16.56
C ILE A 249 -7.01 6.34 15.54
N PHE A 250 -7.32 6.60 14.26
CA PHE A 250 -7.17 5.60 13.19
C PHE A 250 -5.72 5.19 12.97
N LEU A 251 -4.77 6.12 13.05
CA LEU A 251 -3.34 5.77 13.01
C LEU A 251 -2.95 4.84 14.16
N ILE A 252 -3.43 5.11 15.37
CA ILE A 252 -3.22 4.21 16.52
C ILE A 252 -3.88 2.85 16.26
N ALA A 253 -5.10 2.84 15.71
CA ALA A 253 -5.81 1.61 15.39
C ALA A 253 -5.04 0.74 14.38
N ILE A 254 -4.45 1.33 13.34
CA ILE A 254 -3.58 0.63 12.38
C ILE A 254 -2.40 -0.04 13.09
N ILE A 255 -1.77 0.66 14.03
CA ILE A 255 -0.61 0.15 14.76
C ILE A 255 -1.03 -1.04 15.63
N VAL A 256 -2.11 -0.89 16.40
CA VAL A 256 -2.64 -1.96 17.26
C VAL A 256 -3.09 -3.17 16.42
N ALA A 257 -3.76 -2.93 15.30
CA ALA A 257 -4.15 -3.95 14.33
C ALA A 257 -2.93 -4.74 13.81
N ARG A 258 -1.83 -4.04 13.47
CA ARG A 258 -0.59 -4.69 13.04
C ARG A 258 -0.01 -5.59 14.14
N LEU A 259 0.08 -5.10 15.37
CA LEU A 259 0.57 -5.90 16.51
C LEU A 259 -0.32 -7.12 16.77
N PHE A 260 -1.64 -6.95 16.63
CA PHE A 260 -2.62 -8.03 16.76
C PHE A 260 -2.44 -9.12 15.71
N ILE A 261 -2.26 -8.74 14.44
CA ILE A 261 -1.95 -9.67 13.36
C ILE A 261 -0.65 -10.41 13.66
N ILE A 262 0.42 -9.69 14.02
CA ILE A 262 1.74 -10.29 14.27
C ILE A 262 1.64 -11.41 15.32
N LEU A 263 1.07 -11.10 16.49
CA LEU A 263 0.95 -12.06 17.59
C LEU A 263 0.01 -13.22 17.27
N SER A 264 -1.11 -12.95 16.60
CA SER A 264 -2.10 -13.98 16.27
C SER A 264 -1.54 -15.01 15.30
N LEU A 265 -0.88 -14.57 14.22
CA LEU A 265 -0.32 -15.49 13.23
C LEU A 265 0.92 -16.22 13.75
N GLN A 266 1.78 -15.55 14.53
CA GLN A 266 2.93 -16.23 15.16
C GLN A 266 2.50 -17.39 16.06
N ARG A 267 1.38 -17.25 16.77
CA ARG A 267 0.80 -18.32 17.59
C ARG A 267 0.29 -19.48 16.73
N PHE A 268 -0.20 -19.24 15.52
CA PHE A 268 -0.59 -20.31 14.60
C PHE A 268 0.60 -21.12 14.09
N ALA A 269 1.80 -20.53 13.98
CA ALA A 269 3.00 -21.27 13.57
C ALA A 269 3.58 -22.17 14.67
N GLN A 270 3.31 -21.87 15.94
CA GLN A 270 3.81 -22.65 17.09
C GLN A 270 2.99 -23.92 17.38
N LYS A 271 1.82 -24.05 16.76
CA LYS A 271 0.94 -25.22 16.85
C LYS A 271 1.04 -26.06 15.57
#